data_AF-A0A0P4WX07-F1
#
_entry.id   AF-A0A0P4WX07-F1
#
_cell.length_a   1.000
_cell.length_b   1.000
_cell.length_c   1.000
_cell.angle_alpha   90.00
_cell.angle_beta   90.00
_cell.angle_gamma   90.00
#
_symmetry.space_group_name_H-M   'P 1'
#
loop_
_entity.id
_entity.type
_entity.pdbx_description
1 polymer ?
#
loop_
_entity_poly.entity_id
_entity_poly.type
_entity_poly.pdbx_seq_one_letter_code
_entity_poly.pdbx_strand_id
1 'polypeptide(L)'
;MTVQYIHRVASGSALMSFYLLKRWRGSVYKVVWKDLAVYLLIYYCISFVYRFGLGEQGRENFEKLVLHCARFQAVLPVSFVLGFYVTLVVGRWWETYRCLPWPDNTAILLATHLPGQGVEQVERRSILRYVVLCITLTLAAISPVVKDSLPTFEAMVKKGFLTDEEARMLEKHKADSGQQVAWVPIVWASRAVHRARREGRITTDLGHKSLVDEMLCLRSLCGRLLGYNSHNIPLVYAQVSSPLACCPVSLCLDGAPFLWLRYA
;
A
#
# COMPACT_ATOMS: atom_id res chain seq x y z
N MET A 1 4.02 8.54 1.58
CA MET A 1 3.86 9.10 2.93
C MET A 1 2.38 9.30 3.20
N THR A 2 1.87 8.84 4.35
CA THR A 2 0.51 9.09 4.80
C THR A 2 0.34 10.56 5.17
N VAL A 3 -0.83 11.13 4.88
CA VAL A 3 -1.11 12.56 5.11
C VAL A 3 -2.31 12.66 6.02
N GLN A 4 -2.08 13.03 7.28
CA GLN A 4 -3.17 13.29 8.22
C GLN A 4 -3.74 14.70 8.00
N TYR A 5 -5.06 14.79 7.88
CA TYR A 5 -5.80 16.05 7.72
C TYR A 5 -7.09 16.11 8.55
N ILE A 6 -7.40 15.07 9.33
CA ILE A 6 -8.68 14.91 10.03
C ILE A 6 -8.98 16.06 11.00
N HIS A 7 -7.98 16.50 11.77
CA HIS A 7 -8.12 17.61 12.72
C HIS A 7 -8.47 18.95 12.06
N ARG A 8 -8.16 19.13 10.77
CA ARG A 8 -8.41 20.38 10.02
C ARG A 8 -9.75 20.38 9.29
N VAL A 9 -10.41 19.22 9.23
CA VAL A 9 -11.70 19.01 8.56
C VAL A 9 -12.84 18.86 9.59
N ALA A 10 -12.51 18.72 10.86
CA ALA A 10 -13.47 18.57 11.95
C ALA A 10 -14.41 19.78 12.15
N SER A 11 -14.05 20.97 11.66
CA SER A 11 -14.75 22.24 11.96
C SER A 11 -15.96 22.52 11.06
N GLY A 12 -16.27 21.68 10.07
CA GLY A 12 -17.51 21.77 9.27
C GLY A 12 -17.71 23.04 8.43
N SER A 13 -16.72 23.93 8.32
CA SER A 13 -16.84 25.18 7.57
C SER A 13 -16.87 24.96 6.05
N ALA A 14 -17.68 25.73 5.32
CA ALA A 14 -17.70 25.72 3.85
C ALA A 14 -16.33 26.01 3.20
N LEU A 15 -15.41 26.68 3.92
CA LEU A 15 -14.04 26.96 3.47
C LEU A 15 -13.10 25.75 3.55
N MET A 16 -13.54 24.64 4.12
CA MET A 16 -12.77 23.41 4.29
C MET A 16 -12.29 22.81 2.95
N SER A 17 -13.16 22.83 1.93
CA SER A 17 -12.80 22.31 0.60
C SER A 17 -11.70 23.13 -0.05
N PHE A 18 -11.74 24.46 0.07
CA PHE A 18 -10.68 25.35 -0.44
C PHE A 18 -9.34 25.12 0.27
N TYR A 19 -9.39 24.83 1.57
CA TYR A 19 -8.19 24.51 2.33
C TYR A 19 -7.50 23.22 1.85
N LEU A 20 -8.29 22.18 1.56
CA LEU A 20 -7.77 20.92 1.02
C LEU A 20 -7.15 21.11 -0.37
N LEU A 21 -7.76 21.92 -1.23
CA LEU A 21 -7.24 22.25 -2.57
C LEU A 21 -5.92 23.03 -2.52
N LYS A 22 -5.69 23.89 -1.52
CA LYS A 22 -4.42 24.63 -1.41
C LYS A 22 -3.22 23.75 -1.01
N ARG A 23 -3.45 22.50 -0.59
CA ARG A 23 -2.39 21.62 -0.08
C ARG A 23 -1.55 21.04 -1.21
N TRP A 24 -0.23 21.00 -1.03
CA TRP A 24 0.70 20.38 -1.99
C TRP A 24 1.13 18.94 -1.64
N ARG A 25 1.41 18.68 -0.36
CA ARG A 25 1.85 17.34 0.08
C ARG A 25 0.68 16.36 0.05
N GLY A 26 0.77 15.37 -0.83
CA GLY A 26 -0.24 14.32 -1.01
C GLY A 26 -1.49 14.78 -1.76
N SER A 27 -1.41 15.90 -2.49
CA SER A 27 -2.51 16.38 -3.32
C SER A 27 -2.46 15.86 -4.74
N VAL A 28 -3.60 15.95 -5.42
CA VAL A 28 -3.74 15.57 -6.84
C VAL A 28 -2.75 16.34 -7.72
N TYR A 29 -2.51 17.62 -7.44
CA TYR A 29 -1.57 18.45 -8.21
C TYR A 29 -0.16 17.83 -8.23
N LYS A 30 0.33 17.37 -7.07
CA LYS A 30 1.67 16.78 -6.98
C LYS A 30 1.78 15.45 -7.74
N VAL A 31 0.67 14.72 -7.91
CA VAL A 31 0.63 13.46 -8.64
C VAL A 31 0.56 13.72 -10.15
N VAL A 32 -0.29 14.64 -10.60
CA VAL A 32 -0.67 14.78 -12.02
C VAL A 32 0.14 15.85 -12.77
N TRP A 33 0.87 16.76 -12.10
CA TRP A 33 1.48 17.91 -12.78
C TRP A 33 2.43 17.56 -13.94
N LYS A 34 3.17 16.45 -13.88
CA LYS A 34 4.05 16.02 -14.97
C LYS A 34 3.24 15.58 -16.19
N ASP A 35 2.23 14.75 -15.95
CA ASP A 35 1.34 14.25 -17.00
C ASP A 35 0.55 15.41 -17.61
N LEU A 36 0.10 16.36 -16.79
CA LEU A 36 -0.56 17.59 -17.24
C LEU A 36 0.39 18.46 -18.08
N ALA A 37 1.66 18.60 -17.70
CA ALA A 37 2.63 19.38 -18.47
C ALA A 37 2.88 18.75 -19.85
N VAL A 38 3.03 17.43 -19.91
CA VAL A 38 3.16 16.68 -21.18
C VAL A 38 1.89 16.82 -22.02
N TYR A 39 0.72 16.70 -21.41
CA TYR A 39 -0.57 16.89 -22.08
C TYR A 39 -0.68 18.29 -22.71
N LEU A 40 -0.40 19.34 -21.94
CA LEU A 40 -0.45 20.72 -22.41
C LEU A 40 0.56 20.96 -23.53
N LEU A 41 1.78 20.41 -23.42
CA LEU A 41 2.80 20.52 -24.46
C LEU A 41 2.29 19.93 -25.78
N ILE A 42 1.80 18.70 -25.76
CA ILE A 42 1.28 18.04 -26.98
C ILE A 42 0.08 18.81 -27.53
N TYR A 43 -0.85 19.23 -26.67
CA TYR A 43 -2.02 20.00 -27.05
C TYR A 43 -1.64 21.31 -27.77
N TYR A 44 -0.73 22.10 -27.19
CA TYR A 44 -0.28 23.35 -27.80
C TYR A 44 0.56 23.14 -29.05
N CYS A 45 1.37 22.06 -29.13
CA CYS A 45 2.07 21.69 -30.36
C CYS A 45 1.09 21.38 -31.50
N ILE A 46 0.06 20.58 -31.25
CA ILE A 46 -0.99 20.28 -32.24
C ILE A 46 -1.73 21.57 -32.62
N SER A 47 -2.04 22.43 -31.64
CA SER A 47 -2.71 23.71 -31.90
C SER A 47 -1.88 24.65 -32.76
N PHE A 48 -0.57 24.69 -32.53
CA PHE A 48 0.36 25.47 -33.32
C PHE A 48 0.44 24.97 -34.77
N VAL A 49 0.56 23.64 -34.97
CA VAL A 49 0.57 23.02 -36.31
C VAL A 49 -0.75 23.27 -37.04
N TYR A 50 -1.90 23.18 -36.36
CA TYR A 50 -3.21 23.50 -36.94
C TYR A 50 -3.31 24.95 -37.43
N ARG A 51 -2.91 25.92 -36.61
CA ARG A 51 -3.05 27.35 -36.92
C ARG A 51 -2.01 27.87 -37.92
N PHE A 52 -0.77 27.39 -37.86
CA PHE A 52 0.33 27.98 -38.63
C PHE A 52 0.95 27.03 -39.64
N GLY A 53 0.80 25.71 -39.48
CA GLY A 53 1.42 24.70 -40.35
C GLY A 53 0.49 24.10 -41.40
N LEU A 54 -0.82 24.00 -41.13
CA LEU A 54 -1.80 23.40 -42.03
C LEU A 54 -2.45 24.44 -42.95
N GLY A 55 -2.46 24.15 -44.26
CA GLY A 55 -3.25 24.88 -45.26
C GLY A 55 -4.75 24.53 -45.20
N GLU A 56 -5.60 25.18 -46.01
CA GLU A 56 -7.07 25.06 -45.94
C GLU A 56 -7.58 23.61 -46.00
N GLN A 57 -7.19 22.84 -47.02
CA GLN A 57 -7.60 21.43 -47.14
C GLN A 57 -7.12 20.56 -45.96
N GLY A 58 -5.94 20.86 -45.42
CA GLY A 58 -5.39 20.14 -44.26
C GLY A 58 -6.19 20.41 -42.99
N ARG A 59 -6.64 21.67 -42.79
CA ARG A 59 -7.50 22.04 -41.66
C ARG A 59 -8.86 21.37 -41.73
N GLU A 60 -9.50 21.34 -42.90
CA GLU A 60 -10.78 20.65 -43.07
C GLU A 60 -10.70 19.15 -42.75
N ASN A 61 -9.62 18.49 -43.18
CA ASN A 61 -9.41 17.07 -42.87
C ASN A 61 -9.15 16.85 -41.38
N PHE A 62 -8.40 17.75 -40.73
CA PHE A 62 -8.18 17.73 -39.30
C PHE A 62 -9.49 17.93 -38.50
N GLU A 63 -10.34 18.87 -38.90
CA GLU A 63 -11.67 19.09 -38.30
C GLU A 63 -12.54 17.82 -38.40
N LYS A 64 -12.55 17.15 -39.56
CA LYS A 64 -13.27 15.87 -39.74
C LYS A 64 -12.73 14.78 -38.81
N LEU A 65 -11.41 14.70 -38.65
CA LEU A 65 -10.78 13.75 -37.73
C LEU A 65 -11.17 14.01 -36.27
N VAL A 66 -11.13 15.27 -35.82
CA VAL A 66 -11.54 15.65 -34.46
C VAL A 66 -13.01 15.31 -34.20
N LEU A 67 -13.90 15.61 -35.15
CA LEU A 67 -15.33 15.26 -35.06
C LEU A 67 -15.56 13.75 -35.01
N HIS A 68 -14.76 12.97 -35.76
CA HIS A 68 -14.81 11.52 -35.72
C HIS A 68 -14.43 11.01 -34.32
N CYS A 69 -13.31 11.50 -33.76
CA CYS A 69 -12.89 11.16 -32.39
C CYS A 69 -13.96 11.51 -31.35
N ALA A 70 -14.60 12.70 -31.45
CA ALA A 70 -15.65 13.17 -30.54
C ALA A 70 -16.83 12.19 -30.43
N ARG A 71 -17.20 11.54 -31.53
CA ARG A 71 -18.27 10.55 -31.54
C ARG A 71 -17.90 9.27 -30.78
N PHE A 72 -16.65 8.82 -30.85
CA PHE A 72 -16.21 7.63 -30.09
C PHE A 72 -16.16 7.89 -28.58
N GLN A 73 -15.83 9.11 -28.15
CA GLN A 73 -15.81 9.45 -26.72
C GLN A 73 -17.19 9.31 -26.07
N ALA A 74 -18.24 9.75 -26.76
CA ALA A 74 -19.61 9.69 -26.26
C ALA A 74 -20.08 8.25 -26.00
N VAL A 75 -19.44 7.27 -26.63
CA VAL A 75 -19.77 5.85 -26.50
C VAL A 75 -18.98 5.16 -25.38
N LEU A 76 -17.82 5.70 -24.97
CA LEU A 76 -16.96 5.07 -23.97
C LEU A 76 -17.30 5.54 -22.54
N PRO A 77 -17.84 4.66 -21.66
CA PRO A 77 -18.18 5.04 -20.29
C PRO A 77 -16.95 4.99 -19.38
N VAL A 78 -15.94 5.82 -19.67
CA VAL A 78 -14.65 5.85 -18.94
C VAL A 78 -14.87 6.07 -17.45
N SER A 79 -15.75 6.99 -17.07
CA SER A 79 -16.08 7.29 -15.66
C SER A 79 -16.64 6.09 -14.91
N PHE A 80 -17.44 5.25 -15.58
CA PHE A 80 -18.03 4.06 -14.99
C PHE A 80 -16.93 3.03 -14.67
N VAL A 81 -16.12 2.67 -15.66
CA VAL A 81 -15.03 1.70 -15.51
C VAL A 81 -14.00 2.17 -14.47
N LEU A 82 -13.64 3.45 -14.50
CA LEU A 82 -12.74 4.05 -13.53
C LEU A 82 -13.32 3.99 -12.12
N GLY A 83 -14.62 4.26 -11.95
CA GLY A 83 -15.33 4.18 -10.67
C GLY A 83 -15.25 2.79 -10.02
N PHE A 84 -15.49 1.72 -10.78
CA PHE A 84 -15.34 0.35 -10.27
C PHE A 84 -13.91 0.03 -9.90
N TYR A 85 -12.96 0.40 -10.77
CA TYR A 85 -11.54 0.14 -10.53
C TYR A 85 -11.05 0.84 -9.26
N VAL A 86 -11.38 2.12 -9.09
CA VAL A 86 -11.02 2.89 -7.89
C VAL A 86 -11.67 2.29 -6.64
N THR A 87 -12.94 1.89 -6.70
CA THR A 87 -13.62 1.23 -5.59
C THR A 87 -12.90 -0.04 -5.15
N LEU A 88 -12.49 -0.87 -6.12
CA LEU A 88 -11.73 -2.10 -5.86
C LEU A 88 -10.36 -1.80 -5.21
N VAL A 89 -9.63 -0.83 -5.75
CA VAL A 89 -8.31 -0.41 -5.22
C VAL A 89 -8.43 0.12 -3.79
N VAL A 90 -9.38 1.01 -3.53
CA VAL A 90 -9.60 1.61 -2.19
C VAL A 90 -10.04 0.54 -1.20
N GLY A 91 -10.95 -0.35 -1.60
CA GLY A 91 -11.38 -1.47 -0.77
C GLY A 91 -10.20 -2.35 -0.36
N ARG A 92 -9.39 -2.78 -1.33
CA ARG A 92 -8.18 -3.57 -1.08
C ARG A 92 -7.16 -2.84 -0.20
N TRP A 93 -6.94 -1.55 -0.43
CA TRP A 93 -6.05 -0.74 0.41
C TRP A 93 -6.51 -0.74 1.87
N TRP A 94 -7.81 -0.56 2.10
CA TRP A 94 -8.39 -0.59 3.44
C TRP A 94 -8.26 -1.97 4.09
N GLU A 95 -8.57 -3.05 3.37
CA GLU A 95 -8.39 -4.41 3.88
C GLU A 95 -6.94 -4.71 4.27
N THR A 96 -5.99 -4.25 3.45
CA THR A 96 -4.56 -4.42 3.73
C THR A 96 -4.19 -3.67 5.01
N TYR A 97 -4.67 -2.44 5.19
CA TYR A 97 -4.46 -1.66 6.40
C TYR A 97 -5.04 -2.35 7.65
N ARG A 98 -6.25 -2.91 7.56
CA ARG A 98 -6.88 -3.67 8.66
C ARG A 98 -6.14 -4.95 9.02
N CYS A 99 -5.27 -5.44 8.15
CA CYS A 99 -4.43 -6.60 8.41
C CYS A 99 -3.10 -6.24 9.10
N LEU A 100 -2.80 -4.97 9.36
CA LEU A 100 -1.58 -4.58 10.08
C LEU A 100 -1.60 -5.15 11.51
N PRO A 101 -0.63 -6.02 11.86
CA PRO A 101 -0.55 -6.62 13.19
C PRO A 101 0.00 -5.62 14.21
N TRP A 102 -0.56 -5.66 15.42
CA TRP A 102 -0.14 -4.86 16.56
C TRP A 102 0.30 -5.81 17.69
N PRO A 103 1.48 -5.63 18.29
CA PRO A 103 1.97 -6.52 19.36
C PRO A 103 1.30 -6.26 20.72
N ASP A 104 0.52 -5.19 20.84
CA ASP A 104 -0.05 -4.65 22.07
C ASP A 104 -0.88 -5.68 22.83
N ASN A 105 -1.80 -6.37 22.16
CA ASN A 105 -2.63 -7.42 22.77
C ASN A 105 -1.76 -8.53 23.37
N THR A 106 -0.76 -9.00 22.63
CA THR A 106 0.16 -10.04 23.11
C THR A 106 0.97 -9.53 24.32
N ALA A 107 1.43 -8.27 24.29
CA ALA A 107 2.15 -7.66 25.41
C ALA A 107 1.29 -7.58 26.68
N ILE A 108 0.03 -7.17 26.55
CA ILE A 108 -0.94 -7.08 27.66
C ILE A 108 -1.22 -8.47 28.24
N LEU A 109 -1.43 -9.48 27.39
CA LEU A 109 -1.64 -10.86 27.83
C LEU A 109 -0.41 -11.44 28.51
N LEU A 110 0.80 -11.16 28.00
CA LEU A 110 2.05 -11.59 28.63
C LEU A 110 2.24 -10.95 30.00
N ALA A 111 1.94 -9.66 30.14
CA ALA A 111 2.01 -8.97 31.43
C ALA A 111 1.02 -9.55 32.45
N THR A 112 -0.15 -9.99 32.00
CA THR A 112 -1.21 -10.57 32.84
C THR A 112 -0.92 -12.01 33.26
N HIS A 113 -0.51 -12.87 32.30
CA HIS A 113 -0.43 -14.32 32.52
C HIS A 113 0.97 -14.85 32.84
N LEU A 114 2.00 -14.02 32.72
CA LEU A 114 3.37 -14.35 33.12
C LEU A 114 3.91 -13.25 34.06
N PRO A 115 3.31 -13.05 35.26
CA PRO A 115 3.76 -12.04 36.21
C PRO A 115 5.11 -12.45 36.84
N GLY A 116 5.92 -11.47 37.24
CA GLY A 116 7.21 -11.73 37.90
C GLY A 116 8.33 -10.80 37.45
N GLN A 117 9.36 -10.66 38.29
CA GLN A 117 10.58 -9.90 38.02
C GLN A 117 11.77 -10.86 37.89
N GLY A 118 12.74 -10.53 37.03
CA GLY A 118 13.88 -11.42 36.76
C GLY A 118 13.61 -12.33 35.56
N VAL A 119 13.53 -13.64 35.79
CA VAL A 119 13.47 -14.65 34.71
C VAL A 119 12.20 -14.49 33.87
N GLU A 120 11.05 -14.29 34.50
CA GLU A 120 9.76 -14.06 33.83
C GLU A 120 9.80 -12.78 32.98
N GLN A 121 10.48 -11.74 33.47
CA GLN A 121 10.64 -10.49 32.72
C GLN A 121 11.49 -10.69 31.46
N VAL A 122 12.58 -11.45 31.57
CA VAL A 122 13.43 -11.78 30.42
C VAL A 122 12.66 -12.63 29.41
N GLU A 123 11.85 -13.57 29.88
CA GLU A 123 11.03 -14.40 29.00
C GLU A 123 9.92 -13.61 28.31
N ARG A 124 9.19 -12.72 29.03
CA ARG A 124 8.22 -11.79 28.42
C ARG A 124 8.86 -10.95 27.32
N ARG A 125 10.05 -10.39 27.57
CA ARG A 125 10.81 -9.60 26.58
C ARG A 125 11.21 -10.44 25.37
N SER A 126 11.63 -11.68 25.59
CA SER A 126 12.04 -12.60 24.52
C SER A 126 10.87 -13.01 23.64
N ILE A 127 9.73 -13.38 24.24
CA ILE A 127 8.50 -13.72 23.51
C ILE A 127 8.03 -12.52 22.69
N LEU A 128 7.97 -11.33 23.31
CA LEU A 128 7.53 -10.12 22.61
C LEU A 128 8.50 -9.74 21.47
N ARG A 129 9.81 -9.91 21.65
CA ARG A 129 10.81 -9.71 20.59
C ARG A 129 10.56 -10.65 19.41
N TYR A 130 10.23 -11.92 19.64
CA TYR A 130 9.88 -12.84 18.55
C TYR A 130 8.60 -12.44 17.81
N VAL A 131 7.60 -11.94 18.53
CA VAL A 131 6.36 -11.41 17.92
C VAL A 131 6.68 -10.21 17.03
N VAL A 132 7.44 -9.24 17.54
CA VAL A 132 7.88 -8.07 16.77
C VAL A 132 8.76 -8.47 15.59
N LEU A 133 9.61 -9.47 15.75
CA LEU A 133 10.44 -10.01 14.67
C LEU A 133 9.57 -10.62 13.55
N CYS A 134 8.51 -11.36 13.86
CA CYS A 134 7.56 -11.85 12.86
C CYS A 134 6.95 -10.71 12.04
N ILE A 135 6.49 -9.66 12.72
CA ILE A 135 5.95 -8.44 12.07
C ILE A 135 7.02 -7.81 11.19
N THR A 136 8.23 -7.64 11.70
CA THR A 136 9.34 -6.98 11.01
C THR A 136 9.75 -7.73 9.74
N LEU A 137 9.87 -9.07 9.83
CA LEU A 137 10.18 -9.92 8.67
C LEU A 137 9.06 -9.86 7.62
N THR A 138 7.81 -9.83 8.06
CA THR A 138 6.65 -9.68 7.17
C THR A 138 6.68 -8.33 6.45
N LEU A 139 6.93 -7.24 7.18
CA LEU A 139 7.01 -5.90 6.61
C LEU A 139 8.24 -5.73 5.70
N ALA A 140 9.37 -6.35 6.03
CA ALA A 140 10.56 -6.35 5.17
C ALA A 140 10.35 -7.11 3.85
N ALA A 141 9.44 -8.08 3.81
CA ALA A 141 9.08 -8.78 2.58
C ALA A 141 8.16 -7.95 1.65
N ILE A 142 7.38 -7.01 2.21
CA ILE A 142 6.31 -6.29 1.50
C ILE A 142 6.70 -4.83 1.22
N SER A 143 7.33 -4.14 2.18
CA SER A 143 7.60 -2.71 2.14
C SER A 143 9.05 -2.43 1.72
N PRO A 144 9.27 -1.75 0.59
CA PRO A 144 10.62 -1.34 0.17
C PRO A 144 11.34 -0.51 1.23
N VAL A 145 10.62 0.40 1.89
CA VAL A 145 11.20 1.26 2.94
C VAL A 145 11.76 0.45 4.11
N VAL A 146 11.06 -0.61 4.50
CA VAL A 146 11.51 -1.49 5.59
C VAL A 146 12.66 -2.38 5.10
N LYS A 147 12.57 -2.90 3.88
CA LYS A 147 13.63 -3.69 3.25
C LYS A 147 14.94 -2.91 3.12
N ASP A 148 14.88 -1.65 2.70
CA ASP A 148 16.05 -0.78 2.57
C ASP A 148 16.66 -0.44 3.95
N SER A 149 15.81 -0.33 4.98
CA SER A 149 16.25 -0.14 6.37
C SER A 149 16.85 -1.40 7.00
N LEU A 150 16.41 -2.59 6.57
CA LEU A 150 16.76 -3.90 7.13
C LEU A 150 17.05 -4.91 6.01
N PRO A 151 18.14 -4.72 5.23
CA PRO A 151 18.37 -5.51 4.02
C PRO A 151 18.82 -6.95 4.32
N THR A 152 19.53 -7.17 5.42
CA THR A 152 20.13 -8.46 5.79
C THR A 152 19.78 -8.86 7.22
N PHE A 153 19.89 -10.14 7.53
CA PHE A 153 19.71 -10.63 8.90
C PHE A 153 20.78 -10.05 9.84
N GLU A 154 22.02 -9.86 9.37
CA GLU A 154 23.06 -9.15 10.14
C GLU A 154 22.64 -7.73 10.53
N ALA A 155 21.98 -6.98 9.63
CA ALA A 155 21.47 -5.65 9.94
C ALA A 155 20.37 -5.71 11.02
N MET A 156 19.55 -6.76 11.01
CA MET A 156 18.55 -7.01 12.06
C MET A 156 19.20 -7.37 13.41
N VAL A 157 20.30 -8.12 13.41
CA VAL A 157 21.11 -8.40 14.61
C VAL A 157 21.68 -7.11 15.18
N LYS A 158 22.31 -6.27 14.35
CA LYS A 158 22.87 -4.97 14.78
C LYS A 158 21.83 -4.05 15.40
N LYS A 159 20.57 -4.10 14.95
CA LYS A 159 19.45 -3.33 15.53
C LYS A 159 18.77 -4.03 16.71
N GLY A 160 19.22 -5.21 17.13
CA GLY A 160 18.73 -5.92 18.31
C GLY A 160 17.42 -6.70 18.10
N PHE A 161 16.99 -6.94 16.86
CA PHE A 161 15.82 -7.78 16.59
C PHE A 161 16.14 -9.28 16.71
N LEU A 162 17.38 -9.67 16.39
CA LEU A 162 17.88 -11.04 16.35
C LEU A 162 19.15 -11.17 17.18
N THR A 163 19.39 -12.36 17.70
CA THR A 163 20.73 -12.78 18.11
C THR A 163 21.49 -13.39 16.92
N ASP A 164 22.82 -13.46 16.98
CA ASP A 164 23.63 -14.07 15.93
C ASP A 164 23.21 -15.52 15.64
N GLU A 165 22.88 -16.28 16.68
CA GLU A 165 22.46 -17.67 16.54
C GLU A 165 21.08 -17.79 15.88
N GLU A 166 20.13 -16.93 16.25
CA GLU A 166 18.81 -16.90 15.62
C GLU A 166 18.89 -16.49 14.15
N ALA A 167 19.80 -15.56 13.80
CA ALA A 167 20.05 -15.17 12.42
C ALA A 167 20.54 -16.38 11.59
N ARG A 168 21.53 -17.13 12.10
CA ARG A 168 22.02 -18.36 11.44
C ARG A 168 20.91 -19.39 11.25
N MET A 169 20.05 -19.58 12.26
CA MET A 169 18.91 -20.49 12.17
C MET A 169 17.92 -20.06 11.07
N LEU A 170 17.63 -18.76 10.96
CA LEU A 170 16.74 -18.23 9.91
C LEU A 170 17.37 -18.34 8.52
N GLU A 171 18.67 -18.08 8.40
CA GLU A 171 19.40 -18.24 7.14
C GLU A 171 19.36 -19.67 6.64
N LYS A 172 19.61 -20.63 7.54
CA LYS A 172 19.48 -22.05 7.23
C LYS A 172 18.06 -22.42 6.76
N HIS A 173 17.03 -22.03 7.52
CA HIS A 173 15.64 -22.31 7.12
C HIS A 173 15.29 -21.67 5.77
N LYS A 174 15.79 -20.46 5.50
CA LYS A 174 15.55 -19.77 4.24
C LYS A 174 16.26 -20.47 3.07
N ALA A 175 17.48 -20.97 3.28
CA ALA A 175 18.23 -21.74 2.30
C ALA A 175 17.54 -23.09 2.00
N ASP A 176 17.09 -23.79 3.03
CA ASP A 176 16.47 -25.12 2.90
C ASP A 176 15.09 -25.07 2.23
N SER A 177 14.25 -24.08 2.61
CA SER A 177 12.85 -24.02 2.15
C SER A 177 12.65 -23.16 0.91
N GLY A 178 13.54 -22.20 0.62
CA GLY A 178 13.34 -21.16 -0.40
C GLY A 178 12.14 -20.24 -0.15
N GLN A 179 11.46 -20.38 0.98
CA GLN A 179 10.24 -19.65 1.32
C GLN A 179 10.48 -18.55 2.35
N GLN A 180 9.48 -17.69 2.51
CA GLN A 180 9.47 -16.67 3.55
C GLN A 180 9.50 -17.29 4.95
N VAL A 181 10.45 -16.85 5.78
CA VAL A 181 10.68 -17.37 7.14
C VAL A 181 9.98 -16.57 8.24
N ALA A 182 9.08 -15.64 7.88
CA ALA A 182 8.40 -14.76 8.83
C ALA A 182 7.55 -15.49 9.88
N TRP A 183 7.18 -16.76 9.63
CA TRP A 183 6.42 -17.59 10.57
C TRP A 183 7.26 -18.24 11.66
N VAL A 184 8.57 -18.38 11.44
CA VAL A 184 9.49 -19.09 12.35
C VAL A 184 9.55 -18.44 13.75
N PRO A 185 9.64 -17.09 13.89
CA PRO A 185 9.65 -16.46 15.21
C PRO A 185 8.40 -16.75 16.05
N ILE A 186 7.23 -16.88 15.43
CA ILE A 186 5.99 -17.23 16.16
C ILE A 186 6.07 -18.65 16.73
N VAL A 187 6.73 -19.58 16.03
CA VAL A 187 6.97 -20.92 16.57
C VAL A 187 7.89 -20.87 17.79
N TRP A 188 8.93 -20.04 17.76
CA TRP A 188 9.81 -19.82 18.92
C TRP A 188 9.06 -19.19 20.10
N ALA A 189 8.20 -18.19 19.82
CA ALA A 189 7.34 -17.55 20.82
C ALA A 189 6.38 -18.56 21.47
N SER A 190 5.67 -19.37 20.67
CA SER A 190 4.76 -20.41 21.18
C SER A 190 5.49 -21.47 22.00
N ARG A 191 6.69 -21.88 21.58
CA ARG A 191 7.52 -22.83 22.36
C ARG A 191 7.98 -22.25 23.70
N ALA A 192 8.31 -20.95 23.75
CA ALA A 192 8.66 -20.27 24.99
C ALA A 192 7.46 -20.17 25.93
N VAL A 193 6.27 -19.81 25.43
CA VAL A 193 5.03 -19.81 26.22
C VAL A 193 4.69 -21.20 26.75
N HIS A 194 4.83 -22.24 25.93
CA HIS A 194 4.60 -23.61 26.36
C HIS A 194 5.59 -24.05 27.46
N ARG A 195 6.86 -23.64 27.35
CA ARG A 195 7.87 -23.88 28.38
C ARG A 195 7.51 -23.19 29.70
N ALA A 196 7.13 -21.92 29.65
CA ALA A 196 6.70 -21.15 30.81
C ALA A 196 5.50 -21.83 31.53
N ARG A 197 4.58 -22.43 30.78
CA ARG A 197 3.48 -23.22 31.33
C ARG A 197 3.95 -24.50 32.01
N ARG A 198 4.85 -25.27 31.37
CA ARG A 198 5.42 -26.50 31.95
C ARG A 198 6.18 -26.27 33.24
N GLU A 199 6.86 -25.14 33.35
CA GLU A 199 7.61 -24.74 34.54
C GLU A 199 6.73 -24.09 35.62
N GLY A 200 5.40 -24.05 35.42
CA GLY A 200 4.44 -23.51 36.39
C GLY A 200 4.41 -21.98 36.49
N ARG A 201 5.18 -21.27 35.66
CA ARG A 201 5.24 -19.79 35.64
C ARG A 201 3.98 -19.16 35.05
N ILE A 202 3.36 -19.86 34.09
CA ILE A 202 1.96 -19.61 33.70
C ILE A 202 1.09 -20.58 34.49
N THR A 203 0.22 -20.05 35.35
CA THR A 203 -0.56 -20.85 36.30
C THR A 203 -1.84 -21.43 35.70
N THR A 204 -2.50 -20.69 34.80
CA THR A 204 -3.81 -21.06 34.25
C THR A 204 -3.71 -21.58 32.82
N ASP A 205 -4.46 -22.65 32.51
CA ASP A 205 -4.56 -23.19 31.15
C ASP A 205 -5.26 -22.21 30.19
N LEU A 206 -6.22 -21.44 30.71
CA LEU A 206 -6.85 -20.36 29.99
C LEU A 206 -5.84 -19.27 29.59
N GLY A 207 -4.93 -18.89 30.48
CA GLY A 207 -3.88 -17.91 30.16
C GLY A 207 -2.92 -18.41 29.09
N HIS A 208 -2.52 -19.68 29.17
CA HIS A 208 -1.71 -20.32 28.13
C HIS A 208 -2.44 -20.34 26.77
N LYS A 209 -3.71 -20.76 26.75
CA LYS A 209 -4.53 -20.78 25.52
C LYS A 209 -4.68 -19.38 24.92
N SER A 210 -5.05 -18.39 25.73
CA SER A 210 -5.22 -17.00 25.27
C SER A 210 -3.95 -16.43 24.64
N LEU A 211 -2.78 -16.71 25.23
CA LEU A 211 -1.49 -16.30 24.66
C LEU A 211 -1.22 -16.95 23.30
N VAL A 212 -1.44 -18.27 23.19
CA VAL A 212 -1.22 -19.00 21.92
C VAL A 212 -2.19 -18.55 20.85
N ASP A 213 -3.47 -18.40 21.18
CA ASP A 213 -4.51 -17.96 20.25
C ASP A 213 -4.20 -16.55 19.71
N GLU A 214 -3.76 -15.61 20.57
CA GLU A 214 -3.40 -14.26 20.13
C GLU A 214 -2.17 -14.27 19.21
N MET A 215 -1.15 -15.08 19.52
CA MET A 215 0.02 -15.22 18.64
C MET A 215 -0.34 -15.82 17.28
N LEU A 216 -1.27 -16.77 17.23
CA LEU A 216 -1.78 -17.35 15.98
C LEU A 216 -2.65 -16.34 15.20
N CYS A 217 -3.45 -15.53 15.89
CA CYS A 217 -4.20 -14.43 15.29
C CYS A 217 -3.26 -13.42 14.62
N LEU A 218 -2.20 -13.01 15.32
CA LEU A 218 -1.17 -12.12 14.79
C LEU A 218 -0.46 -12.74 13.58
N ARG A 219 -0.12 -14.03 13.64
CA ARG A 219 0.44 -14.75 12.48
C ARG A 219 -0.54 -14.79 11.30
N SER A 220 -1.83 -14.93 11.54
CA SER A 220 -2.87 -14.89 10.50
C SER A 220 -2.92 -13.52 9.82
N LEU A 221 -2.85 -12.43 10.59
CA LEU A 221 -2.72 -11.05 10.09
C LEU A 221 -1.50 -10.89 9.18
N CYS A 222 -0.32 -11.32 9.63
CA CYS A 222 0.89 -11.34 8.80
C CYS A 222 0.72 -12.18 7.52
N GLY A 223 0.06 -13.33 7.62
CA GLY A 223 -0.24 -14.20 6.47
C GLY A 223 -1.14 -13.52 5.44
N ARG A 224 -2.16 -12.79 5.89
CA ARG A 224 -3.04 -12.01 5.00
C ARG A 224 -2.28 -10.89 4.30
N LEU A 225 -1.41 -10.17 5.01
CA LEU A 225 -0.55 -9.15 4.39
C LEU A 225 0.33 -9.73 3.27
N LEU A 226 0.95 -10.88 3.52
CA LEU A 226 1.73 -11.60 2.50
C LEU A 226 0.85 -12.06 1.33
N GLY A 227 -0.36 -12.54 1.62
CA GLY A 227 -1.36 -12.91 0.61
C GLY A 227 -1.74 -11.74 -0.30
N TYR A 228 -1.99 -10.56 0.27
CA TYR A 228 -2.19 -9.33 -0.48
C TYR A 228 -0.95 -9.02 -1.34
N ASN A 229 0.27 -9.06 -0.80
CA ASN A 229 1.46 -8.77 -1.59
C ASN A 229 1.66 -9.74 -2.78
N SER A 230 1.39 -11.03 -2.60
CA SER A 230 1.54 -12.03 -3.66
C SER A 230 0.43 -11.97 -4.72
N HIS A 231 -0.80 -11.64 -4.32
CA HIS A 231 -1.95 -11.61 -5.22
C HIS A 231 -2.36 -10.16 -5.47
N ASN A 232 -1.88 -9.58 -6.56
CA ASN A 232 -2.26 -8.24 -6.98
C ASN A 232 -3.64 -8.20 -7.65
N ILE A 233 -4.18 -6.99 -7.81
CA ILE A 233 -5.37 -6.78 -8.66
C ILE A 233 -5.02 -7.32 -10.05
N PRO A 234 -5.88 -8.13 -10.69
CA PRO A 234 -5.56 -8.73 -11.98
C PRO A 234 -5.13 -7.68 -13.00
N LEU A 235 -4.03 -7.95 -13.71
CA LEU A 235 -3.38 -7.00 -14.61
C LEU A 235 -4.35 -6.44 -15.67
N VAL A 236 -5.30 -7.26 -16.13
CA VAL A 236 -6.33 -6.86 -17.09
C VAL A 236 -7.15 -5.65 -16.61
N TYR A 237 -7.48 -5.56 -15.32
CA TYR A 237 -8.23 -4.40 -14.79
C TYR A 237 -7.39 -3.13 -14.82
N ALA A 238 -6.09 -3.23 -14.53
CA ALA A 238 -5.15 -2.11 -14.62
C ALA A 238 -4.91 -1.68 -16.07
N GLN A 239 -4.82 -2.65 -16.98
CA GLN A 239 -4.61 -2.45 -18.42
C GLN A 239 -5.85 -1.94 -19.14
N VAL A 240 -7.06 -2.17 -18.63
CA VAL A 240 -8.27 -1.57 -19.20
C VAL A 240 -8.42 -0.13 -18.68
N SER A 241 -8.22 0.08 -17.39
CA SER A 241 -8.39 1.41 -16.76
C SER A 241 -7.32 2.43 -17.18
N SER A 242 -6.05 2.04 -17.32
CA SER A 242 -4.97 3.01 -17.60
C SER A 242 -5.01 3.60 -19.03
N PRO A 243 -5.16 2.81 -20.11
CA PRO A 243 -5.27 3.32 -21.46
C PRO A 243 -6.60 4.02 -21.71
N LEU A 244 -7.71 3.64 -21.06
CA LEU A 244 -8.96 4.41 -21.12
C LEU A 244 -8.79 5.82 -20.55
N ALA A 245 -7.95 5.99 -19.52
CA ALA A 245 -7.61 7.29 -18.99
C ALA A 245 -6.56 8.05 -19.83
N CYS A 246 -5.60 7.34 -20.43
CA CYS A 246 -4.47 7.92 -21.17
C CYS A 246 -4.66 7.93 -22.70
N CYS A 247 -5.81 7.51 -23.22
CA CYS A 247 -6.00 7.29 -24.65
C CYS A 247 -5.67 8.59 -25.42
N PRO A 248 -4.83 8.55 -26.46
CA PRO A 248 -4.52 9.72 -27.29
C PRO A 248 -5.75 10.32 -27.97
N VAL A 249 -6.85 9.56 -28.03
CA VAL A 249 -8.15 10.09 -28.42
C VAL A 249 -8.51 11.25 -27.47
N SER A 250 -8.33 11.14 -26.16
CA SER A 250 -8.54 12.23 -25.19
C SER A 250 -7.70 13.48 -25.48
N LEU A 251 -6.50 13.33 -26.06
CA LEU A 251 -5.62 14.44 -26.51
C LEU A 251 -6.14 15.14 -27.78
N CYS A 252 -6.80 14.43 -28.67
CA CYS A 252 -7.48 14.99 -29.84
C CYS A 252 -8.87 15.57 -29.51
N LEU A 253 -9.37 15.35 -28.30
CA LEU A 253 -10.80 15.41 -27.95
C LEU A 253 -11.26 16.59 -27.10
N ASP A 254 -10.35 17.42 -26.57
CA ASP A 254 -10.70 18.81 -26.33
C ASP A 254 -10.81 19.49 -27.71
N GLY A 255 -11.82 19.09 -28.50
CA GLY A 255 -12.22 19.71 -29.75
C GLY A 255 -13.08 20.96 -29.54
N ALA A 256 -13.58 21.17 -28.31
CA ALA A 256 -14.32 22.37 -27.94
C ALA A 256 -13.49 23.66 -28.15
N PRO A 257 -12.23 23.79 -27.68
CA PRO A 257 -11.43 24.98 -27.97
C PRO A 257 -11.16 25.20 -29.46
N PHE A 258 -10.98 24.14 -30.26
CA PHE A 258 -10.59 24.26 -31.68
C PHE A 258 -11.71 24.80 -32.56
N LEU A 259 -12.97 24.44 -32.28
CA LEU A 259 -14.14 24.97 -32.99
C LEU A 259 -14.48 26.41 -32.57
N TRP A 260 -14.23 26.79 -31.31
CA TRP A 260 -14.41 28.17 -30.83
C TRP A 260 -13.41 29.15 -31.46
N LEU A 261 -12.21 28.69 -31.84
CA LEU A 261 -11.17 29.49 -32.51
C LEU A 261 -11.43 29.78 -33.99
N ARG A 262 -12.49 29.21 -34.59
CA ARG A 262 -12.94 29.59 -35.92
C ARG A 262 -13.81 30.86 -35.90
N TYR A 263 -14.28 31.27 -34.72
CA TYR A 263 -15.19 32.40 -34.49
C TYR A 263 -14.57 33.54 -33.64
N ALA A 264 -13.26 33.51 -33.39
CA ALA A 264 -12.48 34.57 -32.75
C ALA A 264 -11.31 34.97 -33.65
#